data_AF-A0A7J9T8D4-F1
#
_entry.id   AF-A0A7J9T8D4-F1
#
_cell.length_a   1.000
_cell.length_b   1.000
_cell.length_c   1.000
_cell.angle_alpha   90.00
_cell.angle_beta   90.00
_cell.angle_gamma   90.00
#
_symmetry.space_group_name_H-M   'P 1'
#
loop_
_entity.id
_entity.type
_entity.pdbx_description
1 polymer ?
#
loop_
_entity_poly.entity_id
_entity_poly.type
_entity_poly.pdbx_seq_one_letter_code
_entity_poly.pdbx_strand_id
1 'polypeptide(L)'
;MYNPKKTVASILLISIILLSGCIEDTDTEIIDNSDNTSAGIDQDNFSLDSMVMVENLPSGYEYLGSLPITDYNEFSEKIIESKEGAYRDEDNLDVFLDIIELDSDSSATEFIFNYKSQYEQLSTGDRFTNVNFNDHAATRIKTYTYRAGNQLPKYQIIWNNGNIVFIVRSNSNLESSAMNLAIATGY
;
A
#
# COMPACT_ATOMS: atom_id res chain seq x y z
N MET A 1 59.44 -28.13 10.46
CA MET A 1 59.28 -27.76 9.04
C MET A 1 57.88 -27.20 8.85
N TYR A 2 57.74 -25.88 8.71
CA TYR A 2 56.87 -25.18 7.75
C TYR A 2 56.96 -23.69 8.10
N ASN A 3 57.54 -22.93 7.18
CA ASN A 3 57.72 -21.49 7.23
C ASN A 3 56.85 -20.94 6.10
N PRO A 4 56.05 -19.90 6.34
CA PRO A 4 56.02 -18.84 5.33
C PRO A 4 56.06 -17.45 5.96
N LYS A 5 57.14 -16.73 5.64
CA LYS A 5 57.18 -15.27 5.64
C LYS A 5 56.19 -14.76 4.59
N LYS A 6 55.30 -13.84 4.96
CA LYS A 6 54.64 -12.94 4.01
C LYS A 6 54.72 -11.52 4.54
N THR A 7 55.82 -10.87 4.21
CA THR A 7 55.92 -9.42 4.17
C THR A 7 55.39 -9.01 2.80
N VAL A 8 54.30 -8.25 2.73
CA VAL A 8 53.92 -7.51 1.52
C VAL A 8 53.63 -6.08 1.96
N ALA A 9 54.41 -5.18 1.38
CA ALA A 9 54.51 -3.78 1.71
C ALA A 9 53.32 -2.99 1.18
N SER A 10 52.91 -2.01 1.97
CA SER A 10 52.03 -0.90 1.61
C SER A 10 52.66 -0.07 0.49
N ILE A 11 51.91 0.18 -0.59
CA ILE A 11 52.21 1.23 -1.57
C ILE A 11 50.93 2.00 -1.84
N LEU A 12 50.82 3.14 -1.16
CA LEU A 12 49.88 4.21 -1.41
C LEU A 12 50.34 4.95 -2.68
N LEU A 13 49.52 4.99 -3.73
CA LEU A 13 49.80 5.80 -4.92
C LEU A 13 48.90 7.04 -4.89
N ILE A 14 49.50 8.17 -4.52
CA ILE A 14 48.89 9.49 -4.59
C ILE A 14 49.18 10.04 -5.99
N SER A 15 48.14 10.21 -6.79
CA SER A 15 48.22 10.95 -8.06
C SER A 15 47.83 12.39 -7.82
N ILE A 16 48.82 13.24 -7.51
CA ILE A 16 48.68 14.69 -7.60
C ILE A 16 48.90 15.07 -9.07
N ILE A 17 47.86 15.55 -9.75
CA ILE A 17 48.02 16.36 -10.95
C ILE A 17 47.71 17.80 -10.55
N LEU A 18 48.74 18.62 -10.72
CA LEU A 18 48.76 20.05 -10.47
C LEU A 18 48.31 20.81 -11.73
N LEU A 19 47.65 21.94 -11.45
CA LEU A 19 47.67 23.22 -12.17
C LEU A 19 46.67 23.46 -13.33
N SER A 20 45.64 24.22 -12.93
CA SER A 20 45.29 25.57 -13.45
C SER A 20 44.82 25.72 -14.89
N GLY A 21 43.50 25.88 -15.01
CA GLY A 21 42.87 26.71 -16.02
C GLY A 21 41.63 27.37 -15.42
N CYS A 22 41.83 28.50 -14.73
CA CYS A 22 40.76 29.48 -14.55
C CYS A 22 40.43 30.03 -15.94
N ILE A 23 39.23 29.73 -16.43
CA ILE A 23 38.54 30.62 -17.35
C ILE A 23 37.37 31.17 -16.55
N GLU A 24 37.51 32.45 -16.25
CA GLU A 24 36.51 33.36 -15.70
C GLU A 24 35.41 33.55 -16.75
N ASP A 25 34.19 33.18 -16.39
CA ASP A 25 32.93 33.89 -16.67
C ASP A 25 31.75 32.96 -16.40
N THR A 26 31.09 33.16 -15.25
CA THR A 26 29.66 33.52 -15.19
C THR A 26 29.20 33.74 -13.75
N ASP A 27 28.29 34.70 -13.65
CA ASP A 27 27.77 35.39 -12.48
C ASP A 27 27.41 34.54 -11.26
N THR A 28 27.63 35.17 -10.11
CA THR A 28 27.35 34.66 -8.77
C THR A 28 25.87 34.39 -8.55
N GLU A 29 25.54 33.15 -8.16
CA GLU A 29 24.28 32.80 -7.54
C GLU A 29 24.17 33.42 -6.14
N ILE A 30 23.04 34.07 -5.85
CA ILE A 30 22.53 34.27 -4.48
C ILE A 30 21.11 33.67 -4.42
N ILE A 31 21.05 32.45 -3.90
CA ILE A 31 20.09 31.86 -2.95
C ILE A 31 18.66 32.40 -3.04
N ASP A 32 17.80 31.66 -3.75
CA ASP A 32 16.35 31.77 -3.62
C ASP A 32 15.87 30.95 -2.41
N ASN A 33 15.18 31.63 -1.50
CA ASN A 33 14.66 31.05 -0.27
C ASN A 33 13.22 30.62 -0.53
N SER A 34 13.00 29.33 -0.75
CA SER A 34 11.66 28.74 -0.73
C SER A 34 11.72 27.36 -0.08
N ASP A 35 11.69 27.35 1.25
CA ASP A 35 11.23 26.19 2.02
C ASP A 35 9.78 25.91 1.64
N ASN A 36 9.61 24.98 0.71
CA ASN A 36 8.40 24.21 0.54
C ASN A 36 8.84 22.79 0.18
N THR A 37 9.40 22.09 1.16
CA THR A 37 9.53 20.63 1.13
C THR A 37 8.13 20.03 1.18
N SER A 38 7.46 20.03 0.02
CA SER A 38 6.53 18.96 -0.31
C SER A 38 7.37 17.70 -0.28
N ALA A 39 7.16 16.86 0.73
CA ALA A 39 7.73 15.52 0.79
C ALA A 39 7.24 14.77 -0.45
N GLY A 40 8.04 14.81 -1.52
CA GLY A 40 7.84 14.01 -2.70
C GLY A 40 7.99 12.57 -2.28
N ILE A 41 6.89 11.82 -2.34
CA ILE A 41 6.95 10.36 -2.26
C ILE A 41 7.78 9.92 -3.45
N ASP A 42 8.91 9.27 -3.16
CA ASP A 42 9.84 8.74 -4.14
C ASP A 42 9.11 7.64 -4.94
N GLN A 43 8.71 7.93 -6.18
CA GLN A 43 7.94 7.02 -7.03
C GLN A 43 8.75 5.80 -7.50
N ASP A 44 10.04 5.74 -7.21
CA ASP A 44 10.97 4.74 -7.73
C ASP A 44 10.99 3.40 -6.97
N ASN A 45 10.14 3.21 -5.96
CA ASN A 45 10.06 1.95 -5.20
C ASN A 45 8.63 1.46 -4.95
N PHE A 46 7.77 1.60 -5.95
CA PHE A 46 6.43 1.04 -5.93
C PHE A 46 6.49 -0.49 -6.06
N SER A 47 6.09 -1.21 -5.01
CA SER A 47 5.97 -2.67 -5.04
C SER A 47 4.77 -3.11 -4.22
N LEU A 48 3.89 -3.91 -4.83
CA LEU A 48 2.77 -4.51 -4.09
C LEU A 48 3.27 -5.42 -2.97
N ASP A 49 4.49 -5.95 -3.05
CA ASP A 49 5.12 -6.76 -1.99
C ASP A 49 5.35 -5.95 -0.71
N SER A 50 5.75 -4.68 -0.83
CA SER A 50 5.95 -3.81 0.34
C SER A 50 4.62 -3.27 0.86
N MET A 51 3.70 -2.88 -0.01
CA MET A 51 2.40 -2.33 0.41
C MET A 51 1.52 -3.36 1.10
N VAL A 52 1.59 -4.63 0.70
CA VAL A 52 0.80 -5.70 1.30
C VAL A 52 1.31 -6.08 2.69
N MET A 53 2.49 -5.63 3.11
CA MET A 53 3.03 -5.81 4.45
C MET A 53 2.86 -4.52 5.26
N VAL A 54 1.72 -4.38 5.93
CA VAL A 54 1.42 -3.19 6.74
C VAL A 54 2.41 -3.07 7.91
N GLU A 55 3.19 -1.99 7.96
CA GLU A 55 4.27 -1.82 8.95
C GLU A 55 3.73 -1.62 10.38
N ASN A 56 2.69 -0.80 10.53
CA ASN A 56 2.13 -0.40 11.83
C ASN A 56 0.81 -1.12 12.11
N LEU A 57 0.88 -2.45 12.25
CA LEU A 57 -0.32 -3.25 12.47
C LEU A 57 -1.09 -2.83 13.74
N PRO A 58 -2.43 -2.89 13.73
CA PRO A 58 -3.22 -2.69 14.93
C PRO A 58 -2.82 -3.68 16.02
N SER A 59 -3.01 -3.31 17.29
CA SER A 59 -2.70 -4.21 18.40
C SER A 59 -3.46 -5.54 18.26
N GLY A 60 -2.74 -6.65 18.43
CA GLY A 60 -3.31 -8.00 18.30
C GLY A 60 -3.39 -8.52 16.86
N TYR A 61 -3.06 -7.72 15.84
CA TYR A 61 -3.02 -8.19 14.47
C TYR A 61 -1.70 -8.89 14.14
N GLU A 62 -1.78 -9.88 13.26
CA GLU A 62 -0.63 -10.65 12.77
C GLU A 62 -0.71 -10.78 11.25
N TYR A 63 0.39 -10.52 10.54
CA TYR A 63 0.51 -10.83 9.12
C TYR A 63 0.85 -12.30 8.91
N LEU A 64 0.08 -12.98 8.06
CA LEU A 64 0.20 -14.41 7.81
C LEU A 64 0.91 -14.73 6.48
N GLY A 65 0.88 -13.81 5.52
CA GLY A 65 1.47 -14.00 4.20
C GLY A 65 0.66 -13.32 3.10
N SER A 66 1.09 -13.51 1.86
CA SER A 66 0.44 -12.89 0.71
C SER A 66 0.47 -13.79 -0.52
N LEU A 67 -0.51 -13.64 -1.40
CA LEU A 67 -0.64 -14.36 -2.65
C LEU A 67 -1.07 -13.40 -3.78
N PRO A 68 -0.73 -13.67 -5.05
CA PRO A 68 -1.30 -12.92 -6.16
C PRO A 68 -2.81 -13.18 -6.28
N ILE A 69 -3.57 -12.18 -6.72
CA ILE A 69 -5.03 -12.32 -6.97
C ILE A 69 -5.28 -12.52 -8.46
N THR A 70 -6.19 -13.43 -8.80
CA THR A 70 -6.66 -13.65 -10.18
C THR A 70 -8.18 -13.50 -10.32
N ASP A 71 -8.88 -13.13 -9.26
CA ASP A 71 -10.34 -13.26 -9.18
C ASP A 71 -11.09 -12.02 -9.69
N TYR A 72 -10.38 -10.92 -10.00
CA TYR A 72 -10.95 -9.71 -10.60
C TYR A 72 -11.06 -9.78 -12.13
N ASN A 73 -11.34 -10.96 -12.69
CA ASN A 73 -11.29 -11.20 -14.14
C ASN A 73 -12.22 -10.28 -14.95
N GLU A 74 -13.36 -9.88 -14.38
CA GLU A 74 -14.29 -8.93 -15.00
C GLU A 74 -13.76 -7.48 -15.08
N PHE A 75 -12.63 -7.21 -14.41
CA PHE A 75 -11.90 -5.93 -14.40
C PHE A 75 -10.50 -6.04 -15.02
N SER A 76 -10.12 -7.22 -15.49
CA SER A 76 -8.73 -7.59 -15.80
C SER A 76 -8.04 -6.74 -16.86
N GLU A 77 -8.77 -6.15 -17.82
CA GLU A 77 -8.17 -5.39 -18.92
C GLU A 77 -7.38 -4.16 -18.45
N LYS A 78 -7.72 -3.61 -17.27
CA LYS A 78 -7.14 -2.39 -16.71
C LYS A 78 -6.25 -2.65 -15.50
N ILE A 79 -6.19 -3.89 -15.02
CA ILE A 79 -5.37 -4.29 -13.87
C ILE A 79 -3.96 -4.58 -14.36
N ILE A 80 -2.98 -3.89 -13.79
CA ILE A 80 -1.55 -4.13 -14.03
C ILE A 80 -1.10 -5.32 -13.18
N GLU A 81 -1.36 -5.25 -11.87
CA GLU A 81 -1.00 -6.27 -10.90
C GLU A 81 -1.99 -6.25 -9.73
N SER A 82 -2.14 -7.38 -9.04
CA SER A 82 -2.92 -7.43 -7.81
C SER A 82 -2.40 -8.46 -6.81
N LYS A 83 -2.56 -8.15 -5.52
CA LYS A 83 -2.02 -8.96 -4.43
C LYS A 83 -2.94 -8.95 -3.21
N GLU A 84 -3.11 -10.10 -2.58
CA GLU A 84 -3.85 -10.27 -1.32
C GLU A 84 -2.86 -10.47 -0.18
N GLY A 85 -3.01 -9.70 0.88
CA GLY A 85 -2.39 -9.93 2.18
C GLY A 85 -3.38 -10.61 3.11
N ALA A 86 -2.97 -11.69 3.75
CA ALA A 86 -3.73 -12.38 4.78
C ALA A 86 -3.22 -11.99 6.17
N TYR A 87 -4.15 -11.69 7.07
CA TYR A 87 -3.90 -11.27 8.43
C TYR A 87 -4.82 -12.01 9.41
N ARG A 88 -4.47 -12.01 10.69
CA ARG A 88 -5.40 -12.28 11.80
C ARG A 88 -5.66 -11.02 12.58
N ASP A 89 -6.90 -10.83 13.02
CA ASP A 89 -7.26 -9.80 14.00
C ASP A 89 -7.05 -10.28 15.45
N GLU A 90 -7.32 -9.38 16.41
CA GLU A 90 -7.20 -9.64 17.85
C GLU A 90 -8.04 -10.83 18.35
N ASP A 91 -9.09 -11.20 17.62
CA ASP A 91 -9.99 -12.33 17.92
C ASP A 91 -9.60 -13.61 17.16
N ASN A 92 -8.44 -13.65 16.51
CA ASN A 92 -7.95 -14.73 15.65
C ASN A 92 -8.85 -15.02 14.44
N LEU A 93 -9.55 -14.02 13.92
CA LEU A 93 -10.32 -14.13 12.69
C LEU A 93 -9.52 -13.56 11.52
N ASP A 94 -9.66 -14.20 10.36
CA ASP A 94 -8.91 -13.77 9.19
C ASP A 94 -9.42 -12.42 8.65
N VAL A 95 -8.47 -11.57 8.28
CA VAL A 95 -8.70 -10.29 7.60
C VAL A 95 -7.81 -10.26 6.36
N PHE A 96 -8.36 -9.81 5.24
CA PHE A 96 -7.69 -9.78 3.95
C PHE A 96 -7.56 -8.34 3.47
N LEU A 97 -6.41 -8.00 2.91
CA LEU A 97 -6.13 -6.73 2.24
C LEU A 97 -5.81 -7.02 0.77
N ASP A 98 -6.72 -6.67 -0.11
CA ASP A 98 -6.49 -6.70 -1.55
C ASP A 98 -5.90 -5.35 -1.97
N ILE A 99 -4.79 -5.38 -2.71
CA ILE A 99 -4.15 -4.23 -3.33
C ILE A 99 -4.13 -4.47 -4.83
N ILE A 100 -4.67 -3.53 -5.60
CA ILE A 100 -4.89 -3.67 -7.03
C ILE A 100 -4.33 -2.43 -7.70
N GLU A 101 -3.30 -2.60 -8.53
CA GLU A 101 -2.76 -1.53 -9.36
C GLU A 101 -3.49 -1.51 -10.70
N LEU A 102 -3.95 -0.32 -11.10
CA LEU A 102 -4.60 -0.09 -12.39
C LEU A 102 -3.78 0.86 -13.25
N ASP A 103 -4.09 0.93 -14.54
CA ASP A 103 -3.39 1.79 -15.49
C ASP A 103 -3.48 3.31 -15.20
N SER A 104 -4.46 3.73 -14.39
CA SER A 104 -4.76 5.13 -14.11
C SER A 104 -5.70 5.31 -12.91
N ASP A 105 -5.72 6.51 -12.34
CA ASP A 105 -6.68 6.93 -11.30
C ASP A 105 -8.15 6.87 -11.78
N SER A 106 -8.38 7.16 -13.06
CA SER A 106 -9.71 7.00 -13.67
C SER A 106 -10.15 5.54 -13.69
N SER A 107 -9.25 4.62 -14.03
CA SER A 107 -9.52 3.18 -13.97
C SER A 107 -9.76 2.70 -12.55
N ALA A 108 -9.02 3.21 -11.55
CA ALA A 108 -9.28 2.91 -10.14
C ALA A 108 -10.68 3.37 -9.68
N THR A 109 -11.08 4.58 -10.06
CA THR A 109 -12.43 5.11 -9.76
C THR A 109 -13.52 4.25 -10.43
N GLU A 110 -13.32 3.86 -11.68
CA GLU A 110 -14.25 3.00 -12.42
C GLU A 110 -14.31 1.59 -11.81
N PHE A 111 -13.17 1.03 -11.40
CA PHE A 111 -13.11 -0.24 -10.70
C PHE A 111 -13.97 -0.21 -9.44
N ILE A 112 -13.81 0.81 -8.58
CA ILE A 112 -14.60 0.93 -7.34
C ILE A 112 -16.10 1.06 -7.66
N PHE A 113 -16.45 1.84 -8.68
CA PHE A 113 -17.84 1.97 -9.12
C PHE A 113 -18.43 0.63 -9.55
N ASN A 114 -17.73 -0.11 -10.41
CA ASN A 114 -18.22 -1.38 -10.92
C ASN A 114 -18.20 -2.48 -9.83
N TYR A 115 -17.18 -2.51 -8.97
CA TYR A 115 -17.12 -3.42 -7.82
C TYR A 115 -18.34 -3.24 -6.91
N LYS A 116 -18.69 -1.98 -6.61
CA LYS A 116 -19.90 -1.66 -5.83
C LYS A 116 -21.18 -2.07 -6.55
N SER A 117 -21.23 -2.00 -7.88
CA SER A 117 -22.42 -2.37 -8.67
C SER A 117 -22.82 -3.85 -8.56
N GLN A 118 -21.91 -4.72 -8.11
CA GLN A 118 -22.18 -6.15 -7.90
C GLN A 118 -23.08 -6.43 -6.69
N TYR A 119 -23.23 -5.46 -5.79
CA TYR A 119 -24.00 -5.63 -4.56
C TYR A 119 -25.43 -5.11 -4.74
N GLU A 120 -26.41 -5.98 -4.52
CA GLU A 120 -27.81 -5.59 -4.41
C GLU A 120 -28.03 -4.63 -3.23
N GLN A 121 -29.04 -3.75 -3.32
CA GLN A 121 -29.41 -2.90 -2.21
C GLN A 121 -29.91 -3.72 -1.01
N LEU A 122 -29.75 -3.18 0.19
CA LEU A 122 -30.31 -3.78 1.40
C LEU A 122 -31.81 -3.47 1.50
N SER A 123 -32.58 -4.42 2.02
CA SER A 123 -33.99 -4.20 2.35
C SER A 123 -34.17 -3.19 3.49
N THR A 124 -33.18 -3.08 4.38
CA THR A 124 -33.14 -2.13 5.49
C THR A 124 -31.72 -1.63 5.76
N GLY A 125 -31.58 -0.31 5.95
CA GLY A 125 -30.30 0.35 6.19
C GLY A 125 -29.45 0.52 4.92
N ASP A 126 -28.27 1.11 5.08
CA ASP A 126 -27.42 1.47 3.95
C ASP A 126 -26.40 0.37 3.62
N ARG A 127 -26.39 -0.08 2.35
CA ARG A 127 -25.34 -0.96 1.80
C ARG A 127 -23.98 -0.26 1.85
N PHE A 128 -23.94 0.98 1.37
CA PHE A 128 -22.74 1.78 1.21
C PHE A 128 -22.81 2.99 2.15
N THR A 129 -21.78 3.21 2.93
CA THR A 129 -21.65 4.42 3.76
C THR A 129 -20.27 5.02 3.52
N ASN A 130 -20.21 6.33 3.31
CA ASN A 130 -18.94 7.04 3.20
C ASN A 130 -18.27 7.10 4.56
N VAL A 131 -16.98 6.78 4.59
CA VAL A 131 -16.12 6.84 5.77
C VAL A 131 -14.83 7.54 5.39
N ASN A 132 -14.17 8.20 6.33
CA ASN A 132 -12.91 8.90 6.07
C ASN A 132 -11.88 8.48 7.12
N PHE A 133 -10.65 8.22 6.67
CA PHE A 133 -9.48 7.95 7.51
C PHE A 133 -8.22 8.35 6.75
N ASN A 134 -7.15 8.72 7.45
CA ASN A 134 -5.87 9.10 6.84
C ASN A 134 -6.00 10.15 5.71
N ASP A 135 -6.97 11.07 5.80
CA ASP A 135 -7.31 12.03 4.73
C ASP A 135 -7.84 11.43 3.41
N HIS A 136 -8.14 10.13 3.40
CA HIS A 136 -8.76 9.41 2.29
C HIS A 136 -10.27 9.28 2.48
N ALA A 137 -11.01 9.43 1.37
CA ALA A 137 -12.43 9.12 1.30
C ALA A 137 -12.62 7.66 0.89
N ALA A 138 -13.31 6.89 1.73
CA ALA A 138 -13.54 5.47 1.54
C ALA A 138 -15.03 5.13 1.57
N THR A 139 -15.38 3.95 1.06
CA THR A 139 -16.72 3.38 1.18
C THR A 139 -16.68 2.15 2.08
N ARG A 140 -17.48 2.15 3.14
CA ARG A 140 -17.81 0.95 3.91
C ARG A 140 -18.96 0.21 3.24
N ILE A 141 -18.71 -1.02 2.80
CA ILE A 141 -19.71 -1.95 2.26
C ILE A 141 -20.17 -2.89 3.37
N LYS A 142 -21.46 -2.89 3.67
CA LYS A 142 -22.06 -3.80 4.66
C LYS A 142 -22.76 -4.94 3.95
N THR A 143 -22.36 -6.19 4.16
CA THR A 143 -23.06 -7.40 3.67
C THR A 143 -23.52 -8.28 4.83
N TYR A 144 -24.13 -9.43 4.53
CA TYR A 144 -24.63 -10.35 5.54
C TYR A 144 -24.31 -11.79 5.17
N THR A 145 -24.03 -12.61 6.17
CA THR A 145 -23.90 -14.06 6.05
C THR A 145 -24.77 -14.75 7.10
N TYR A 146 -25.10 -16.02 6.89
CA TYR A 146 -25.81 -16.83 7.87
C TYR A 146 -24.85 -17.74 8.61
N ARG A 147 -24.84 -17.66 9.95
CA ARG A 147 -24.09 -18.57 10.82
C ARG A 147 -25.04 -19.11 11.89
N ALA A 148 -25.18 -20.44 11.95
CA ALA A 148 -26.07 -21.13 12.88
C ALA A 148 -27.52 -20.57 12.88
N GLY A 149 -28.06 -20.26 11.68
CA GLY A 149 -29.41 -19.72 11.52
C GLY A 149 -29.56 -18.22 11.80
N ASN A 150 -28.52 -17.55 12.31
CA ASN A 150 -28.53 -16.11 12.54
C ASN A 150 -27.87 -15.36 11.38
N GLN A 151 -28.52 -14.28 10.94
CA GLN A 151 -27.94 -13.35 9.99
C GLN A 151 -26.94 -12.44 10.72
N LEU A 152 -25.68 -12.45 10.29
CA LEU A 152 -24.60 -11.66 10.87
C LEU A 152 -24.06 -10.68 9.84
N PRO A 153 -23.80 -9.41 10.20
CA PRO A 153 -23.22 -8.45 9.28
C PRO A 153 -21.77 -8.81 8.96
N LYS A 154 -21.34 -8.39 7.79
CA LYS A 154 -19.95 -8.41 7.30
C LYS A 154 -19.63 -7.03 6.78
N TYR A 155 -18.38 -6.62 6.95
CA TYR A 155 -17.93 -5.30 6.58
C TYR A 155 -16.71 -5.41 5.67
N GLN A 156 -16.71 -4.58 4.65
CA GLN A 156 -15.58 -4.37 3.78
C GLN A 156 -15.34 -2.86 3.64
N ILE A 157 -14.08 -2.46 3.51
CA ILE A 157 -13.69 -1.07 3.29
C ILE A 157 -13.00 -1.01 1.93
N ILE A 158 -13.46 -0.12 1.04
CA ILE A 158 -12.85 0.08 -0.29
C ILE A 158 -12.55 1.55 -0.52
N TRP A 159 -11.37 1.83 -1.04
CA TRP A 159 -10.91 3.17 -1.43
C TRP A 159 -9.80 3.07 -2.47
N ASN A 160 -9.39 4.21 -3.02
CA ASN A 160 -8.21 4.31 -3.86
C ASN A 160 -7.26 5.41 -3.37
N ASN A 161 -5.98 5.24 -3.70
CA ASN A 161 -4.97 6.28 -3.62
C ASN A 161 -4.26 6.34 -4.99
N GLY A 162 -4.64 7.33 -5.80
CA GLY A 162 -4.28 7.36 -7.22
C GLY A 162 -4.81 6.14 -7.97
N ASN A 163 -3.96 5.49 -8.74
CA ASN A 163 -4.29 4.33 -9.56
C ASN A 163 -4.37 3.00 -8.78
N ILE A 164 -4.29 3.04 -7.45
CA ILE A 164 -4.25 1.84 -6.60
C ILE A 164 -5.53 1.75 -5.81
N VAL A 165 -6.22 0.61 -5.91
CA VAL A 165 -7.40 0.30 -5.12
C VAL A 165 -7.02 -0.62 -3.97
N PHE A 166 -7.58 -0.32 -2.80
CA PHE A 166 -7.47 -1.13 -1.60
C PHE A 166 -8.85 -1.68 -1.23
N ILE A 167 -8.92 -2.97 -0.90
CA ILE A 167 -10.13 -3.59 -0.36
C ILE A 167 -9.76 -4.38 0.88
N VAL A 168 -10.32 -4.00 2.03
CA VAL A 168 -10.18 -4.78 3.27
C VAL A 168 -11.45 -5.56 3.53
N ARG A 169 -11.32 -6.88 3.72
CA ARG A 169 -12.42 -7.81 4.01
C ARG A 169 -12.14 -8.56 5.30
N SER A 170 -13.13 -8.69 6.20
CA SER A 170 -12.95 -9.40 7.48
C SER A 170 -13.93 -10.56 7.68
N ASN A 171 -13.43 -11.64 8.27
CA ASN A 171 -14.23 -12.76 8.76
C ASN A 171 -14.89 -12.50 10.13
N SER A 172 -14.71 -11.32 10.73
CA SER A 172 -15.47 -10.84 11.88
C SER A 172 -16.88 -10.36 11.49
N ASN A 173 -17.76 -10.20 12.47
CA ASN A 173 -19.03 -9.47 12.32
C ASN A 173 -18.95 -8.05 12.93
N LEU A 174 -17.76 -7.61 13.34
CA LEU A 174 -17.47 -6.27 13.82
C LEU A 174 -16.82 -5.45 12.70
N GLU A 175 -17.26 -4.21 12.54
CA GLU A 175 -16.71 -3.29 11.53
C GLU A 175 -15.26 -2.91 11.84
N SER A 176 -14.91 -2.80 13.13
CA SER A 176 -13.55 -2.48 13.60
C SER A 176 -12.51 -3.44 13.04
N SER A 177 -12.84 -4.72 12.83
CA SER A 177 -11.89 -5.71 12.32
C SER A 177 -11.36 -5.36 10.92
N ALA A 178 -12.23 -4.86 10.03
CA ALA A 178 -11.80 -4.36 8.72
C ALA A 178 -11.25 -2.93 8.79
N MET A 179 -11.90 -2.05 9.56
CA MET A 179 -11.53 -0.64 9.63
C MET A 179 -10.14 -0.42 10.24
N ASN A 180 -9.77 -1.17 11.29
CA ASN A 180 -8.48 -1.02 11.93
C ASN A 180 -7.33 -1.36 10.98
N LEU A 181 -7.46 -2.43 10.18
CA LEU A 181 -6.45 -2.77 9.18
C LEU A 181 -6.43 -1.73 8.05
N ALA A 182 -7.59 -1.24 7.60
CA ALA A 182 -7.66 -0.17 6.58
C ALA A 182 -6.90 1.09 7.01
N ILE A 183 -7.14 1.56 8.25
CA ILE A 183 -6.42 2.71 8.82
C ILE A 183 -4.92 2.43 8.91
N ALA A 184 -4.52 1.22 9.32
CA ALA A 184 -3.12 0.87 9.49
C ALA A 184 -2.32 0.87 8.18
N THR A 185 -2.98 0.75 7.02
CA THR A 185 -2.30 0.83 5.72
C THR A 185 -1.58 2.16 5.49
N GLY A 186 -2.07 3.25 6.09
CA GLY A 186 -1.51 4.60 5.91
C GLY A 186 -1.82 5.25 4.55
N TYR A 187 -2.54 4.56 3.67
CA TYR A 187 -3.03 5.06 2.37
C TYR A 187 -4.53 5.32 2.39
#